data_AF-A0A1G4E6U3-F1
#
_entry.id   AF-A0A1G4E6U3-F1
#
_cell.length_a   1.000
_cell.length_b   1.000
_cell.length_c   1.000
_cell.angle_alpha   90.00
_cell.angle_beta   90.00
_cell.angle_gamma   90.00
#
_symmetry.space_group_name_H-M   'P 1'
#
loop_
_entity.id
_entity.type
_entity.pdbx_description
1 polymer ?
#
loop_
_entity_poly.entity_id
_entity_poly.type
_entity_poly.pdbx_seq_one_letter_code
_entity_poly.pdbx_strand_id
1 'polypeptide(L)'
;MTNLDYYALFGKYANLSSKELLSQVFYYYLKNSYNNLNQPYEECKSLDSSYSKDPKILKICGKLVKHLKTNYEKLSDSDLQDHHCNLLSYWIYEQLVEKFKGDSSTIIRIYGGFKLILSDIFNGCSEPEASECLRDVHLLTSNNWKKRKDLYDYCVDYDEIIKKSPSSYDECKTYEKYLKDISLLYEKFNSLYTSTYNKENTKFYEKCKSYNPESVLPTLKCEQKFPEQAKAKGFSQDPVLLDSTPISVKKPDSTDTYVYTLRKTV
;
A
#
# COMPACT_ATOMS: atom_id res chain seq x y z
N MET A 1 29.80 0.81 -3.67
CA MET A 1 28.55 1.06 -2.91
C MET A 1 27.91 -0.28 -2.65
N THR A 2 27.75 -0.62 -1.38
CA THR A 2 27.42 -1.96 -0.87
C THR A 2 25.95 -2.30 -1.08
N ASN A 3 25.72 -3.58 -1.35
CA ASN A 3 24.58 -4.16 -2.04
C ASN A 3 23.57 -4.76 -1.05
N LEU A 4 22.95 -3.94 -0.18
CA LEU A 4 22.20 -4.45 0.99
C LEU A 4 20.80 -3.87 1.29
N ASP A 5 20.15 -3.10 0.40
CA ASP A 5 18.75 -2.63 0.61
C ASP A 5 17.77 -3.21 -0.43
N TYR A 6 17.79 -4.53 -0.63
CA TYR A 6 17.08 -5.20 -1.74
C TYR A 6 15.71 -5.82 -1.42
N TYR A 7 15.17 -5.69 -0.20
CA TYR A 7 13.86 -6.24 0.14
C TYR A 7 12.84 -5.13 0.38
N ALA A 8 11.80 -5.06 -0.45
CA ALA A 8 10.59 -4.28 -0.14
C ALA A 8 10.04 -4.71 1.23
N LEU A 9 9.46 -3.80 2.01
CA LEU A 9 8.87 -4.15 3.32
C LEU A 9 7.80 -5.24 3.16
N PHE A 10 7.07 -5.21 2.05
CA PHE A 10 6.14 -6.25 1.61
C PHE A 10 6.76 -7.67 1.60
N GLY A 11 7.98 -7.84 1.07
CA GLY A 11 8.65 -9.14 1.03
C GLY A 11 9.23 -9.57 2.39
N LYS A 12 9.62 -8.59 3.22
CA LYS A 12 10.19 -8.82 4.56
C LYS A 12 9.14 -9.31 5.56
N TYR A 13 7.88 -8.92 5.39
CA TYR A 13 6.78 -9.20 6.33
C TYR A 13 5.65 -10.03 5.73
N ALA A 14 5.90 -10.81 4.68
CA ALA A 14 4.91 -11.66 4.02
C ALA A 14 4.24 -12.71 4.94
N ASN A 15 4.79 -12.94 6.14
CA ASN A 15 4.25 -13.82 7.18
C ASN A 15 3.23 -13.13 8.11
N LEU A 16 3.06 -11.80 8.04
CA LEU A 16 1.84 -11.16 8.55
C LEU A 16 0.71 -11.82 7.75
N SER A 17 -0.11 -12.65 8.42
CA SER A 17 -1.13 -13.50 7.81
C SER A 17 -1.70 -12.85 6.54
N SER A 18 -1.30 -13.42 5.39
CA SER A 18 -1.38 -12.80 4.06
C SER A 18 -2.81 -12.59 3.54
N LYS A 19 -3.80 -12.72 4.43
CA LYS A 19 -5.24 -12.69 4.15
C LYS A 19 -5.97 -11.54 4.84
N GLU A 20 -5.29 -10.69 5.62
CA GLU A 20 -5.96 -9.72 6.50
C GLU A 20 -5.61 -8.25 6.23
N LEU A 21 -4.61 -7.96 5.40
CA LEU A 21 -4.33 -6.58 4.98
C LEU A 21 -4.90 -6.32 3.59
N LEU A 22 -5.60 -5.20 3.42
CA LEU A 22 -6.32 -4.85 2.19
C LEU A 22 -5.38 -4.80 0.97
N SER A 23 -4.21 -4.17 1.11
CA SER A 23 -3.21 -4.10 0.04
C SER A 23 -2.68 -5.49 -0.35
N GLN A 24 -2.46 -6.37 0.64
CA GLN A 24 -1.96 -7.72 0.42
C GLN A 24 -3.00 -8.61 -0.25
N VAL A 25 -4.25 -8.54 0.19
CA VAL A 25 -5.39 -9.23 -0.43
C VAL A 25 -5.50 -8.82 -1.90
N PHE A 26 -5.36 -7.53 -2.18
CA PHE A 26 -5.35 -7.00 -3.53
C PHE A 26 -4.22 -7.58 -4.40
N TYR A 27 -2.97 -7.56 -3.91
CA TYR A 27 -1.84 -8.13 -4.65
C TYR A 27 -1.92 -9.64 -4.82
N TYR A 28 -2.44 -10.35 -3.82
CA TYR A 28 -2.71 -11.78 -3.91
C TYR A 28 -3.73 -12.07 -5.00
N TYR A 29 -4.82 -11.30 -5.06
CA TYR A 29 -5.80 -11.42 -6.14
C TYR A 29 -5.16 -11.20 -7.51
N LEU A 30 -4.41 -10.11 -7.71
CA LEU A 30 -3.72 -9.83 -8.96
C LEU A 30 -2.72 -10.92 -9.33
N LYS A 31 -2.01 -11.50 -8.36
CA LYS A 31 -1.06 -12.60 -8.60
C LYS A 31 -1.78 -13.83 -9.16
N ASN A 32 -2.94 -14.20 -8.60
CA ASN A 32 -3.64 -15.46 -8.87
C ASN A 32 -4.76 -15.37 -9.93
N SER A 33 -5.24 -14.17 -10.28
CA SER A 33 -6.37 -13.97 -11.21
C SER A 33 -6.13 -14.46 -12.64
N TYR A 34 -4.88 -14.75 -13.02
CA TYR A 34 -4.49 -15.13 -14.38
C TYR A 34 -4.57 -16.64 -14.66
N ASN A 35 -4.70 -17.49 -13.64
CA ASN A 35 -4.69 -18.95 -13.85
C ASN A 35 -5.89 -19.48 -14.67
N ASN A 36 -6.92 -18.65 -14.91
CA ASN A 36 -8.13 -18.99 -15.64
C ASN A 36 -8.28 -18.26 -17.00
N LEU A 37 -7.22 -17.65 -17.53
CA LEU A 37 -7.27 -17.01 -18.85
C LEU A 37 -6.75 -17.98 -19.91
N ASN A 38 -7.68 -18.58 -20.67
CA ASN A 38 -7.34 -19.50 -21.75
C ASN A 38 -6.67 -18.80 -22.95
N GLN A 39 -6.75 -17.46 -23.06
CA GLN A 39 -6.09 -16.68 -24.12
C GLN A 39 -5.71 -15.27 -23.62
N PRO A 40 -4.61 -14.67 -24.13
CA PRO A 40 -4.31 -13.25 -23.90
C PRO A 40 -5.42 -12.40 -24.53
N TYR A 41 -5.86 -11.37 -23.81
CA TYR A 41 -6.81 -10.37 -24.34
C TYR A 41 -6.29 -9.82 -25.67
N GLU A 42 -7.09 -9.92 -26.73
CA GLU A 42 -6.72 -9.48 -28.07
C GLU A 42 -6.38 -7.98 -28.08
N GLU A 43 -7.06 -7.21 -27.23
CA GLU A 43 -6.80 -5.78 -27.02
C GLU A 43 -5.36 -5.51 -26.57
N CYS A 44 -4.73 -6.44 -25.83
CA CYS A 44 -3.34 -6.30 -25.41
C CYS A 44 -2.32 -6.48 -26.55
N LYS A 45 -2.75 -6.97 -27.72
CA LYS A 45 -1.87 -7.10 -28.90
C LYS A 45 -1.69 -5.79 -29.65
N SER A 46 -2.51 -4.77 -29.37
CA SER A 46 -2.36 -3.43 -29.97
C SER A 46 -1.19 -2.62 -29.40
N LEU A 47 -0.53 -3.11 -28.35
CA LEU A 47 0.75 -2.55 -27.88
C LEU A 47 1.76 -2.48 -29.04
N ASP A 48 2.70 -1.53 -28.95
CA ASP A 48 3.86 -1.44 -29.83
C ASP A 48 4.39 -2.84 -30.15
N SER A 49 4.62 -3.10 -31.44
CA SER A 49 5.09 -4.37 -32.00
C SER A 49 6.28 -4.99 -31.26
N SER A 50 7.10 -4.17 -30.61
CA SER A 50 8.25 -4.57 -29.79
C SER A 50 7.86 -5.32 -28.51
N TYR A 51 6.65 -5.11 -28.00
CA TYR A 51 6.17 -5.61 -26.70
C TYR A 51 4.90 -6.45 -26.79
N SER A 52 4.11 -6.32 -27.86
CA SER A 52 2.90 -7.12 -28.08
C SER A 52 3.15 -8.61 -28.30
N LYS A 53 4.42 -9.03 -28.39
CA LYS A 53 4.84 -10.45 -28.43
C LYS A 53 5.46 -10.95 -27.12
N ASP A 54 5.70 -10.07 -26.15
CA ASP A 54 6.34 -10.47 -24.90
C ASP A 54 5.31 -11.11 -23.94
N PRO A 55 5.44 -12.40 -23.59
CA PRO A 55 4.44 -13.09 -22.79
C PRO A 55 4.24 -12.48 -21.40
N LYS A 56 5.29 -11.89 -20.81
CA LYS A 56 5.18 -11.24 -19.49
C LYS A 56 4.40 -9.93 -19.59
N ILE A 57 4.61 -9.15 -20.65
CA ILE A 57 3.89 -7.89 -20.88
C ILE A 57 2.43 -8.15 -21.18
N LEU A 58 2.14 -9.11 -22.06
CA LEU A 58 0.77 -9.55 -22.35
C LEU A 58 0.06 -10.05 -21.09
N LYS A 59 0.77 -10.76 -20.21
CA LYS A 59 0.22 -11.21 -18.93
C LYS A 59 -0.11 -10.04 -17.99
N ILE A 60 0.74 -9.01 -17.91
CA ILE A 60 0.49 -7.81 -17.12
C ILE A 60 -0.73 -7.07 -17.67
N CYS A 61 -0.77 -6.83 -18.99
CA CYS A 61 -1.90 -6.18 -19.65
C CYS A 61 -3.21 -6.96 -19.45
N GLY A 62 -3.19 -8.28 -19.61
CA GLY A 62 -4.38 -9.10 -19.41
C GLY A 62 -4.90 -9.06 -17.98
N LYS A 63 -4.02 -8.99 -16.97
CA LYS A 63 -4.42 -8.79 -15.57
C LYS A 63 -5.04 -7.42 -15.34
N LEU A 64 -4.46 -6.37 -15.93
CA LEU A 64 -4.98 -5.01 -15.88
C LEU A 64 -6.40 -4.95 -16.48
N VAL A 65 -6.56 -5.41 -17.72
CA VAL A 65 -7.85 -5.38 -18.43
C VAL A 65 -8.89 -6.21 -17.69
N LYS A 66 -8.54 -7.42 -17.24
CA LYS A 66 -9.45 -8.28 -16.45
C LYS A 66 -9.87 -7.61 -15.15
N HIS A 67 -8.93 -7.00 -14.44
CA HIS A 67 -9.22 -6.36 -13.17
C HIS A 67 -10.28 -5.28 -13.33
N LEU A 68 -10.12 -4.42 -14.33
CA LEU A 68 -11.03 -3.31 -14.62
C LEU A 68 -12.34 -3.78 -15.25
N LYS A 69 -12.35 -4.80 -16.11
CA LYS A 69 -13.62 -5.30 -16.68
C LYS A 69 -14.49 -6.10 -15.69
N THR A 70 -13.90 -6.75 -14.69
CA THR A 70 -14.61 -7.75 -13.86
C THR A 70 -14.81 -7.34 -12.41
N ASN A 71 -13.94 -6.50 -11.86
CA ASN A 71 -13.98 -6.15 -10.44
C ASN A 71 -14.11 -4.65 -10.18
N TYR A 72 -14.21 -3.83 -11.23
CA TYR A 72 -14.34 -2.39 -11.07
C TYR A 72 -15.61 -2.05 -10.29
N GLU A 73 -16.78 -2.48 -10.78
CA GLU A 73 -18.07 -2.33 -10.08
C GLU A 73 -18.10 -2.97 -8.68
N LYS A 74 -17.40 -4.09 -8.48
CA LYS A 74 -17.38 -4.78 -7.17
C LYS A 74 -16.52 -4.05 -6.15
N LEU A 75 -15.46 -3.40 -6.61
CA LEU A 75 -14.55 -2.66 -5.75
C LEU A 75 -15.01 -1.22 -5.56
N SER A 76 -15.82 -0.68 -6.47
CA SER A 76 -16.44 0.64 -6.32
C SER A 76 -17.41 0.73 -5.15
N ASP A 77 -17.82 -0.38 -4.55
CA ASP A 77 -18.64 -0.41 -3.33
C ASP A 77 -17.86 -0.93 -2.09
N SER A 78 -16.53 -0.98 -2.18
CA SER A 78 -15.67 -1.57 -1.14
C SER A 78 -14.72 -0.55 -0.50
N ASP A 79 -14.13 -0.89 0.65
CA ASP A 79 -13.05 -0.12 1.29
C ASP A 79 -11.81 0.07 0.40
N LEU A 80 -11.73 -0.64 -0.74
CA LEU A 80 -10.68 -0.52 -1.75
C LEU A 80 -11.05 0.41 -2.93
N GLN A 81 -12.27 0.96 -2.99
CA GLN A 81 -12.73 1.83 -4.08
C GLN A 81 -11.75 2.97 -4.37
N ASP A 82 -11.27 3.66 -3.33
CA ASP A 82 -10.38 4.80 -3.50
C ASP A 82 -8.90 4.39 -3.70
N HIS A 83 -8.62 3.08 -3.70
CA HIS A 83 -7.26 2.56 -3.55
C HIS A 83 -6.84 1.59 -4.64
N HIS A 84 -7.78 0.85 -5.24
CA HIS A 84 -7.46 -0.22 -6.18
C HIS A 84 -6.65 0.27 -7.39
N CYS A 85 -6.94 1.45 -7.92
CA CYS A 85 -6.19 2.07 -9.02
C CYS A 85 -4.74 2.41 -8.67
N ASN A 86 -4.52 2.95 -7.47
CA ASN A 86 -3.17 3.24 -6.96
C ASN A 86 -2.37 1.97 -6.68
N LEU A 87 -3.01 0.97 -6.06
CA LEU A 87 -2.40 -0.33 -5.81
C LEU A 87 -2.06 -1.04 -7.13
N LEU A 88 -2.96 -1.01 -8.11
CA LEU A 88 -2.76 -1.57 -9.45
C LEU A 88 -1.60 -0.88 -10.17
N SER A 89 -1.56 0.45 -10.11
CA SER A 89 -0.49 1.26 -10.71
C SER A 89 0.88 0.88 -10.16
N TYR A 90 1.01 0.74 -8.84
CA TYR A 90 2.25 0.29 -8.20
C TYR A 90 2.61 -1.14 -8.56
N TRP A 91 1.63 -2.05 -8.55
CA TRP A 91 1.85 -3.44 -8.90
C TRP A 91 2.38 -3.56 -10.34
N ILE A 92 1.75 -2.90 -11.31
CA ILE A 92 2.20 -2.89 -12.71
C ILE A 92 3.62 -2.34 -12.81
N TYR A 93 3.88 -1.19 -12.18
CA TYR A 93 5.19 -0.54 -12.23
C TYR A 93 6.29 -1.43 -11.65
N GLU A 94 6.03 -2.08 -10.51
CA GLU A 94 6.95 -3.04 -9.89
C GLU A 94 7.28 -4.20 -10.84
N GLN A 95 6.28 -4.80 -11.48
CA GLN A 95 6.48 -5.89 -12.46
C GLN A 95 7.33 -5.44 -13.65
N LEU A 96 7.16 -4.21 -14.13
CA LEU A 96 7.96 -3.65 -15.22
C LEU A 96 9.40 -3.36 -14.77
N VAL A 97 9.59 -2.78 -13.57
CA VAL A 97 10.92 -2.53 -12.99
C VAL A 97 11.71 -3.83 -12.82
N GLU A 98 11.07 -4.87 -12.29
CA GLU A 98 11.68 -6.20 -12.15
C GLU A 98 12.12 -6.79 -13.49
N LYS A 99 11.26 -6.69 -14.51
CA LYS A 99 11.53 -7.26 -15.83
C LYS A 99 12.65 -6.52 -16.57
N PHE A 100 12.62 -5.19 -16.57
CA PHE A 100 13.53 -4.35 -17.35
C PHE A 100 14.68 -3.78 -16.53
N LYS A 101 14.88 -4.27 -15.30
CA LYS A 101 15.97 -3.87 -14.41
C LYS A 101 16.06 -2.35 -14.22
N GLY A 102 14.90 -1.68 -14.20
CA GLY A 102 14.81 -0.23 -14.01
C GLY A 102 15.11 0.64 -15.24
N ASP A 103 15.15 0.09 -16.46
CA ASP A 103 15.19 0.91 -17.69
C ASP A 103 13.92 1.77 -17.81
N SER A 104 14.04 3.03 -17.38
CA SER A 104 12.92 3.97 -17.30
C SER A 104 12.29 4.25 -18.66
N SER A 105 13.07 4.29 -19.73
CA SER A 105 12.58 4.59 -21.08
C SER A 105 11.62 3.50 -21.58
N THR A 106 12.01 2.24 -21.43
CA THR A 106 11.18 1.08 -21.77
C THR A 106 9.95 1.01 -20.88
N ILE A 107 10.11 1.22 -19.57
CA ILE A 107 8.99 1.19 -18.61
C ILE A 107 7.94 2.25 -18.97
N ILE A 108 8.37 3.49 -19.24
CA ILE A 108 7.48 4.60 -19.62
C ILE A 108 6.71 4.26 -20.91
N ARG A 109 7.41 3.75 -21.93
CA ARG A 109 6.77 3.40 -23.21
C ARG A 109 5.69 2.32 -23.04
N ILE A 110 5.98 1.26 -22.28
CA ILE A 110 5.02 0.17 -22.05
C ILE A 110 3.85 0.64 -21.19
N TYR A 111 4.13 1.38 -20.11
CA TYR A 111 3.09 1.90 -19.22
C TYR A 111 2.14 2.85 -19.96
N GLY A 112 2.68 3.74 -20.79
CA GLY A 112 1.88 4.60 -21.67
C GLY A 112 1.01 3.79 -22.64
N GLY A 113 1.56 2.72 -23.22
CA GLY A 113 0.80 1.78 -24.05
C GLY A 113 -0.38 1.12 -23.30
N PHE A 114 -0.21 0.78 -22.02
CA PHE A 114 -1.32 0.29 -21.21
C PHE A 114 -2.41 1.36 -21.02
N LYS A 115 -2.05 2.63 -20.76
CA LYS A 115 -3.03 3.72 -20.67
C LYS A 115 -3.83 3.89 -21.98
N LEU A 116 -3.17 3.79 -23.13
CA LEU A 116 -3.83 3.85 -24.45
C LEU A 116 -4.83 2.70 -24.63
N ILE A 117 -4.46 1.47 -24.28
CA ILE A 117 -5.37 0.33 -24.33
C ILE A 117 -6.60 0.56 -23.45
N LEU A 118 -6.44 1.10 -22.24
CA LEU A 118 -7.58 1.40 -21.38
C LEU A 118 -8.48 2.46 -22.00
N SER A 119 -7.88 3.52 -22.54
CA SER A 119 -8.62 4.55 -23.27
C SER A 119 -9.43 3.95 -24.42
N ASP A 120 -8.86 3.02 -25.19
CA ASP A 120 -9.55 2.38 -26.31
C ASP A 120 -10.67 1.44 -25.84
N ILE A 121 -10.43 0.64 -24.79
CA ILE A 121 -11.40 -0.32 -24.26
C ILE A 121 -12.60 0.37 -23.63
N PHE A 122 -12.38 1.47 -22.93
CA PHE A 122 -13.41 2.18 -22.16
C PHE A 122 -13.90 3.46 -22.85
N ASN A 123 -13.51 3.70 -24.11
CA ASN A 123 -13.98 4.85 -24.87
C ASN A 123 -15.51 4.85 -25.00
N GLY A 124 -16.17 5.91 -24.54
CA GLY A 124 -17.63 6.03 -24.60
C GLY A 124 -18.40 5.06 -23.70
N CYS A 125 -17.72 4.38 -22.77
CA CYS A 125 -18.37 3.57 -21.74
C CYS A 125 -18.97 4.45 -20.63
N SER A 126 -19.91 3.90 -19.87
CA SER A 126 -20.51 4.53 -18.69
C SER A 126 -19.56 4.64 -17.49
N GLU A 127 -18.36 4.07 -17.57
CA GLU A 127 -17.34 4.01 -16.51
C GLU A 127 -16.05 4.75 -16.93
N PRO A 128 -16.09 6.08 -17.07
CA PRO A 128 -14.93 6.87 -17.51
C PRO A 128 -13.72 6.72 -16.58
N GLU A 129 -13.95 6.49 -15.28
CA GLU A 129 -12.90 6.38 -14.28
C GLU A 129 -12.02 5.13 -14.46
N ALA A 130 -12.57 4.04 -15.05
CA ALA A 130 -11.78 2.85 -15.37
C ALA A 130 -10.69 3.15 -16.42
N SER A 131 -10.97 4.07 -17.35
CA SER A 131 -10.01 4.52 -18.37
C SER A 131 -8.86 5.35 -17.78
N GLU A 132 -9.11 6.04 -16.67
CA GLU A 132 -8.15 6.92 -15.98
C GLU A 132 -7.46 6.25 -14.78
N CYS A 133 -7.79 5.00 -14.49
CA CYS A 133 -7.35 4.28 -13.30
C CYS A 133 -5.82 4.19 -13.12
N LEU A 134 -5.05 4.18 -14.21
CA LEU A 134 -3.59 4.15 -14.11
C LEU A 134 -3.01 5.55 -13.90
N ARG A 135 -2.24 5.68 -12.82
CA ARG A 135 -1.52 6.91 -12.47
C ARG A 135 -0.51 7.31 -13.53
N ASP A 136 -0.16 8.59 -13.57
CA ASP A 136 0.91 9.04 -14.45
C ASP A 136 2.24 8.40 -14.07
N VAL A 137 2.86 7.76 -15.06
CA VAL A 137 4.11 7.00 -14.86
C VAL A 137 5.24 7.89 -14.31
N HIS A 138 5.23 9.18 -14.62
CA HIS A 138 6.19 10.14 -14.06
C HIS A 138 6.14 10.20 -12.52
N LEU A 139 4.97 10.02 -11.92
CA LEU A 139 4.79 9.94 -10.46
C LEU A 139 5.42 8.66 -9.86
N LEU A 140 5.60 7.63 -10.68
CA LEU A 140 6.17 6.33 -10.32
C LEU A 140 7.67 6.21 -10.66
N THR A 141 8.18 7.02 -11.60
CA THR A 141 9.58 6.91 -12.09
C THR A 141 10.67 7.44 -11.15
N SER A 142 10.31 7.92 -9.96
CA SER A 142 11.31 8.42 -8.99
C SER A 142 12.11 7.28 -8.34
N ASN A 143 13.37 7.55 -7.95
CA ASN A 143 14.19 6.59 -7.20
C ASN A 143 13.56 6.11 -5.87
N ASN A 144 12.57 6.83 -5.33
CA ASN A 144 11.91 6.50 -4.07
C ASN A 144 10.56 5.79 -4.27
N TRP A 145 10.21 5.34 -5.48
CA TRP A 145 8.90 4.74 -5.76
C TRP A 145 8.54 3.57 -4.82
N LYS A 146 9.52 2.74 -4.44
CA LYS A 146 9.31 1.64 -3.49
C LYS A 146 8.90 2.16 -2.11
N LYS A 147 9.58 3.20 -1.61
CA LYS A 147 9.26 3.83 -0.32
C LYS A 147 7.87 4.47 -0.34
N ARG A 148 7.49 5.07 -1.48
CA ARG A 148 6.15 5.63 -1.68
C ARG A 148 5.08 4.54 -1.72
N LYS A 149 5.36 3.42 -2.39
CA LYS A 149 4.50 2.22 -2.38
C LYS A 149 4.34 1.69 -0.96
N ASP A 150 5.43 1.40 -0.26
CA ASP A 150 5.38 0.85 1.11
C ASP A 150 4.62 1.77 2.07
N LEU A 151 4.80 3.10 1.96
CA LEU A 151 4.05 4.08 2.73
C LEU A 151 2.56 4.10 2.35
N TYR A 152 2.25 4.05 1.06
CA TYR A 152 0.87 4.01 0.58
C TYR A 152 0.14 2.73 1.04
N ASP A 153 0.79 1.57 0.94
CA ASP A 153 0.26 0.29 1.38
C ASP A 153 -0.04 0.33 2.89
N TYR A 154 0.87 0.89 3.69
CA TYR A 154 0.64 1.14 5.11
C TYR A 154 -0.58 2.02 5.38
N CYS A 155 -0.73 3.14 4.65
CA CYS A 155 -1.89 4.02 4.78
C CYS A 155 -3.21 3.27 4.53
N VAL A 156 -3.23 2.43 3.49
CA VAL A 156 -4.40 1.61 3.11
C VAL A 156 -4.70 0.56 4.18
N ASP A 157 -3.66 -0.04 4.74
CA ASP A 157 -3.77 -1.14 5.70
C ASP A 157 -3.95 -0.69 7.15
N TYR A 158 -3.79 0.61 7.45
CA TYR A 158 -3.72 1.12 8.82
C TYR A 158 -4.93 0.73 9.67
N ASP A 159 -6.14 0.89 9.14
CA ASP A 159 -7.37 0.62 9.87
C ASP A 159 -7.48 -0.87 10.27
N GLU A 160 -6.93 -1.78 9.46
CA GLU A 160 -6.85 -3.21 9.78
C GLU A 160 -5.70 -3.53 10.74
N ILE A 161 -4.57 -2.81 10.61
CA ILE A 161 -3.42 -2.95 11.51
C ILE A 161 -3.80 -2.56 12.95
N ILE A 162 -4.55 -1.47 13.15
CA ILE A 162 -4.90 -1.01 14.51
C ILE A 162 -5.97 -1.87 15.19
N LYS A 163 -6.84 -2.52 14.41
CA LYS A 163 -7.84 -3.46 14.94
C LYS A 163 -7.23 -4.81 15.28
N LYS A 164 -6.04 -5.09 14.77
CA LYS A 164 -5.37 -6.39 14.93
C LYS A 164 -5.12 -6.69 16.40
N SER A 165 -5.53 -7.88 16.82
CA SER A 165 -5.10 -8.48 18.07
C SER A 165 -4.19 -9.67 17.74
N PRO A 166 -2.85 -9.52 17.81
CA PRO A 166 -1.93 -10.62 17.54
C PRO A 166 -2.30 -11.86 18.36
N SER A 167 -2.28 -13.03 17.73
CA SER A 167 -2.67 -14.31 18.34
C SER A 167 -1.52 -15.00 19.06
N SER A 168 -0.28 -14.56 18.82
CA SER A 168 0.94 -15.11 19.42
C SER A 168 1.99 -14.02 19.65
N TYR A 169 2.96 -14.31 20.52
CA TYR A 169 4.10 -13.42 20.76
C TYR A 169 4.88 -13.14 19.47
N ASP A 170 5.16 -14.17 18.66
CA ASP A 170 5.95 -14.02 17.43
C ASP A 170 5.24 -13.16 16.39
N GLU A 171 3.92 -13.34 16.24
CA GLU A 171 3.10 -12.46 15.39
C GLU A 171 3.16 -11.02 15.91
N CYS A 172 2.99 -10.83 17.22
CA CYS A 172 3.03 -9.50 17.84
C CYS A 172 4.38 -8.79 17.60
N LYS A 173 5.51 -9.50 17.80
CA LYS A 173 6.86 -8.94 17.53
C LYS A 173 7.08 -8.67 16.05
N THR A 174 6.45 -9.43 15.15
CA THR A 174 6.48 -9.16 13.71
C THR A 174 5.78 -7.84 13.40
N TYR A 175 4.60 -7.61 13.98
CA TYR A 175 3.88 -6.33 13.88
C TYR A 175 4.69 -5.15 14.45
N GLU A 176 5.28 -5.30 15.64
CA GLU A 176 6.12 -4.23 16.21
C GLU A 176 7.30 -3.89 15.30
N LYS A 177 7.95 -4.89 14.71
CA LYS A 177 9.08 -4.67 13.81
C LYS A 177 8.64 -3.97 12.51
N TYR A 178 7.50 -4.38 11.96
CA TYR A 178 6.88 -3.71 10.82
C TYR A 178 6.56 -2.24 11.13
N LEU A 179 5.92 -1.97 12.27
CA LEU A 179 5.57 -0.61 12.69
C LEU A 179 6.83 0.27 12.94
N LYS A 180 7.92 -0.30 13.47
CA LYS A 180 9.20 0.41 13.61
C LYS A 180 9.83 0.75 12.26
N ASP A 181 9.82 -0.19 11.32
CA ASP A 181 10.38 0.05 10.00
C ASP A 181 9.58 1.11 9.23
N ILE A 182 8.25 1.06 9.31
CA ILE A 182 7.38 2.04 8.63
C ILE A 182 7.42 3.41 9.31
N SER A 183 7.66 3.51 10.63
CA SER A 183 7.94 4.80 11.31
C SER A 183 9.09 5.56 10.64
N LEU A 184 10.17 4.88 10.27
CA LEU A 184 11.32 5.52 9.60
C LEU A 184 10.96 6.06 8.20
N LEU A 185 10.01 5.42 7.51
CA LEU A 185 9.46 5.96 6.26
C LEU A 185 8.49 7.11 6.51
N TYR A 186 7.70 7.01 7.59
CA TYR A 186 6.71 8.00 7.98
C TYR A 186 7.33 9.34 8.43
N GLU A 187 8.53 9.34 9.01
CA GLU A 187 9.31 10.57 9.25
C GLU A 187 9.49 11.41 7.97
N LYS A 188 9.50 10.76 6.81
CA LYS A 188 9.64 11.37 5.49
C LYS A 188 8.30 11.53 4.76
N PHE A 189 7.17 11.38 5.45
CA PHE A 189 5.82 11.36 4.89
C PHE A 189 5.57 12.50 3.90
N ASN A 190 5.74 13.76 4.32
CA ASN A 190 5.52 14.91 3.45
C ASN A 190 6.38 14.83 2.16
N SER A 191 7.66 14.48 2.27
CA SER A 191 8.53 14.38 1.09
C SER A 191 8.12 13.26 0.13
N LEU A 192 7.70 12.10 0.67
CA LEU A 192 7.33 10.92 -0.11
C LEU A 192 5.91 11.05 -0.70
N TYR A 193 4.98 11.59 0.09
CA TYR A 193 3.57 11.60 -0.21
C TYR A 193 3.14 12.89 -0.92
N THR A 194 3.55 14.07 -0.42
CA THR A 194 3.13 15.37 -0.99
C THR A 194 3.62 15.55 -2.43
N SER A 195 4.79 15.02 -2.76
CA SER A 195 5.36 15.05 -4.11
C SER A 195 4.59 14.22 -5.15
N THR A 196 3.59 13.44 -4.70
CA THR A 196 2.96 12.41 -5.51
C THR A 196 1.42 12.44 -5.45
N TYR A 197 0.82 12.91 -4.34
CA TYR A 197 -0.60 12.71 -4.05
C TYR A 197 -1.36 13.94 -3.56
N ASN A 198 -0.68 15.06 -3.25
CA ASN A 198 -1.29 16.20 -2.56
C ASN A 198 -2.43 16.90 -3.34
N LYS A 199 -2.54 16.65 -4.66
CA LYS A 199 -3.51 17.34 -5.51
C LYS A 199 -4.73 16.50 -5.90
N GLU A 200 -4.63 15.18 -5.86
CA GLU A 200 -5.65 14.28 -6.43
C GLU A 200 -6.54 13.64 -5.35
N ASN A 201 -6.02 13.40 -4.14
CA ASN A 201 -6.80 12.79 -3.06
C ASN A 201 -6.47 13.42 -1.69
N THR A 202 -6.94 14.65 -1.50
CA THR A 202 -6.70 15.45 -0.28
C THR A 202 -7.30 14.79 0.97
N LYS A 203 -8.45 14.11 0.85
CA LYS A 203 -9.09 13.41 1.98
C LYS A 203 -8.23 12.25 2.48
N PHE A 204 -7.78 11.38 1.57
CA PHE A 204 -6.93 10.24 1.97
C PHE A 204 -5.55 10.70 2.44
N TYR A 205 -5.01 11.78 1.88
CA TYR A 205 -3.79 12.39 2.38
C TYR A 205 -3.90 12.81 3.85
N GLU A 206 -4.91 13.60 4.21
CA GLU A 206 -5.09 14.05 5.59
C GLU A 206 -5.41 12.86 6.53
N LYS A 207 -6.18 11.87 6.05
CA LYS A 207 -6.41 10.61 6.78
C LYS A 207 -5.08 9.91 7.07
N CYS A 208 -4.25 9.64 6.05
CA CYS A 208 -2.97 8.96 6.28
C CYS A 208 -1.97 9.80 7.09
N LYS A 209 -2.01 11.13 7.00
CA LYS A 209 -1.15 12.01 7.81
C LYS A 209 -1.45 11.92 9.31
N SER A 210 -2.62 11.43 9.69
CA SER A 210 -2.95 11.11 11.08
C SER A 210 -2.44 9.74 11.55
N TYR A 211 -1.94 8.91 10.64
CA TYR A 211 -1.56 7.50 10.87
C TYR A 211 -0.11 7.36 11.29
N ASN A 212 0.34 8.15 12.27
CA ASN A 212 1.70 8.02 12.75
C ASN A 212 1.90 6.64 13.43
N PRO A 213 2.79 5.76 12.93
CA PRO A 213 2.99 4.43 13.50
C PRO A 213 3.50 4.47 14.96
N GLU A 214 4.17 5.55 15.36
CA GLU A 214 4.60 5.76 16.76
C GLU A 214 3.43 5.87 17.74
N SER A 215 2.24 6.27 17.27
CA SER A 215 1.03 6.28 18.11
C SER A 215 0.48 4.88 18.37
N VAL A 216 0.75 3.92 17.46
CA VAL A 216 0.23 2.56 17.51
C VAL A 216 1.18 1.62 18.26
N LEU A 217 2.50 1.80 18.11
CA LEU A 217 3.53 0.97 18.73
C LEU A 217 3.30 0.71 20.24
N PRO A 218 2.98 1.70 21.09
CA PRO A 218 2.76 1.50 22.52
C PRO A 218 1.50 0.69 22.86
N THR A 219 0.58 0.51 21.90
CA THR A 219 -0.68 -0.21 22.10
C THR A 219 -0.55 -1.72 21.89
N LEU A 220 0.49 -2.17 21.16
CA LEU A 220 0.73 -3.59 20.90
C LEU A 220 1.05 -4.35 22.19
N LYS A 221 1.92 -3.78 23.05
CA LYS A 221 2.27 -4.29 24.39
C LYS A 221 2.60 -5.79 24.38
N CYS A 222 3.40 -6.25 23.42
CA CYS A 222 3.60 -7.68 23.16
C CYS A 222 4.08 -8.45 24.39
N GLU A 223 5.00 -7.87 25.16
CA GLU A 223 5.51 -8.48 26.39
C GLU A 223 4.40 -8.65 27.45
N GLN A 224 3.48 -7.70 27.56
CA GLN A 224 2.36 -7.76 28.53
C GLN A 224 1.30 -8.77 28.11
N LYS A 225 1.02 -8.88 26.80
CA LYS A 225 0.05 -9.84 26.27
C LYS A 225 0.54 -11.29 26.32
N PHE A 226 1.85 -11.51 26.24
CA PHE A 226 2.48 -12.83 26.18
C PHE A 226 3.67 -12.94 27.15
N PRO A 227 3.42 -12.88 28.48
CA PRO A 227 4.48 -12.76 29.48
C PRO A 227 5.32 -14.04 29.61
N GLU A 228 4.74 -15.22 29.41
CA GLU A 228 5.47 -16.50 29.49
C GLU A 228 6.50 -16.63 28.37
N GLN A 229 6.11 -16.29 27.15
CA GLN A 229 6.98 -16.32 25.97
C GLN A 229 8.06 -15.24 26.03
N ALA A 230 7.71 -14.04 26.53
CA ALA A 230 8.68 -12.97 26.77
C ALA A 230 9.76 -13.40 27.76
N LYS A 231 9.36 -14.02 28.89
CA LYS A 231 10.29 -14.56 29.91
C LYS A 231 11.19 -15.66 29.33
N ALA A 232 10.63 -16.59 28.55
CA ALA A 232 11.40 -17.65 27.90
C ALA A 232 12.46 -17.12 26.91
N LYS A 233 12.23 -15.93 26.33
CA LYS A 233 13.17 -15.24 25.44
C LYS A 233 14.11 -14.26 26.17
N GLY A 234 14.14 -14.28 27.50
CA GLY A 234 15.06 -13.48 28.31
C GLY A 234 14.63 -12.03 28.54
N PHE A 235 13.35 -11.68 28.29
CA PHE A 235 12.81 -10.38 28.70
C PHE A 235 12.28 -10.45 30.14
N SER A 236 12.95 -9.78 31.06
CA SER A 236 12.43 -9.53 32.42
C SER A 236 11.47 -8.34 32.39
N GLN A 237 10.21 -8.57 32.75
CA GLN A 237 9.29 -7.46 33.06
C GLN A 237 9.57 -6.95 34.47
N ASP A 238 10.08 -5.74 34.58
CA ASP A 238 9.84 -4.96 35.80
C ASP A 238 8.36 -4.56 35.82
N PRO A 239 7.67 -4.70 36.96
CA PRO A 239 6.24 -4.40 37.05
C PRO A 239 6.01 -2.89 36.95
N VAL A 240 5.62 -2.41 35.77
CA VAL A 240 5.06 -1.06 35.63
C VAL A 240 3.61 -1.09 36.11
N LEU A 241 3.37 -0.55 37.31
CA LEU A 241 2.05 -0.15 37.81
C LEU A 241 1.44 0.86 36.82
N LEU A 242 0.39 0.46 36.12
CA LEU A 242 -0.44 1.36 35.31
C LEU A 242 -1.69 1.71 36.09
N ASP A 243 -1.68 2.92 36.67
CA ASP A 243 -2.89 3.61 37.08
C ASP A 243 -3.77 3.81 35.84
N SER A 244 -4.96 3.21 35.89
CA SER A 244 -5.85 3.12 34.74
C SER A 244 -6.78 4.33 34.74
N THR A 245 -6.38 5.44 34.12
CA THR A 245 -7.34 6.49 33.74
C THR A 245 -7.88 6.21 32.33
N PRO A 246 -9.20 6.06 32.15
CA PRO A 246 -9.77 5.77 30.84
C PRO A 246 -9.62 6.98 29.91
N ILE A 247 -8.93 6.80 28.78
CA ILE A 247 -8.89 7.79 27.71
C ILE A 247 -10.20 7.66 26.91
N SER A 248 -11.09 8.64 27.07
CA SER A 248 -12.26 8.82 26.20
C SER A 248 -11.79 9.25 24.81
N VAL A 249 -11.90 8.35 23.83
CA VAL A 249 -11.75 8.69 22.42
C VAL A 249 -13.02 9.43 21.98
N LYS A 250 -12.94 10.77 21.94
CA LYS A 250 -13.97 11.58 21.30
C LYS A 250 -13.84 11.43 19.78
N LYS A 251 -14.91 10.96 19.12
CA LYS A 251 -15.14 11.13 17.67
C LYS A 251 -15.11 12.62 17.32
N PRO A 252 -14.38 13.07 16.29
CA PRO A 252 -14.54 14.41 15.79
C PRO A 252 -15.63 14.40 14.71
N ASP A 253 -16.81 14.85 15.11
CA ASP A 253 -17.67 15.63 14.22
C ASP A 253 -18.35 16.72 15.05
N SER A 254 -18.62 17.86 14.43
CA SER A 254 -18.99 19.16 15.02
C SER A 254 -17.81 20.06 15.44
N THR A 255 -17.63 21.08 14.59
CA THR A 255 -17.01 22.39 14.84
C THR A 255 -16.98 22.81 16.30
N ASP A 256 -15.78 23.15 16.80
CA ASP A 256 -15.56 24.34 17.63
C ASP A 256 -14.06 24.69 17.70
N THR A 257 -13.81 26.00 17.64
CA THR A 257 -12.49 26.62 17.61
C THR A 257 -11.93 26.72 19.03
N TYR A 258 -10.72 26.17 19.30
CA TYR A 258 -9.98 26.54 20.51
C TYR A 258 -8.47 26.62 20.28
N VAL A 259 -7.94 27.80 20.58
CA VAL A 259 -6.53 28.19 20.67
C VAL A 259 -5.97 27.70 22.00
N TYR A 260 -4.81 27.04 22.02
CA TYR A 260 -3.99 26.95 23.24
C TYR A 260 -2.49 27.11 22.97
N THR A 261 -1.90 27.84 23.91
CA THR A 261 -0.61 28.49 23.96
C THR A 261 0.52 27.53 24.34
N LEU A 262 1.67 27.67 23.65
CA LEU A 262 2.93 27.04 24.03
C LEU A 262 3.44 27.62 25.36
N ARG A 263 3.56 26.79 26.41
CA ARG A 263 4.49 27.05 27.51
C ARG A 263 5.71 26.15 27.34
N LYS A 264 6.85 26.77 27.04
CA LYS A 264 8.17 26.19 27.30
C LYS A 264 8.42 26.24 28.80
N THR A 265 8.99 25.18 29.35
CA THR A 265 9.71 25.25 30.62
C THR A 265 11.13 24.76 30.40
N VAL A 266 12.05 25.53 30.97
CA VAL A 266 13.51 25.35 31.02
C VAL A 266 13.86 24.16 31.87
#